data_AF-A0A031LPK5-F1
#
_entry.id   AF-A0A031LPK5-F1
#
_cell.length_a   1.000
_cell.length_b   1.000
_cell.length_c   1.000
_cell.angle_alpha   90.00
_cell.angle_beta   90.00
_cell.angle_gamma   90.00
#
_symmetry.space_group_name_H-M   'P 1'
#
loop_
_entity.id
_entity.type
_entity.pdbx_description
1 polymer ?
#
loop_
_entity_poly.entity_id
_entity_poly.type
_entity_poly.pdbx_seq_one_letter_code
_entity_poly.pdbx_strand_id
1 'polypeptide(L)'
;MNDKITEIVEKIVTGEIKLHEVDNYLEANAAMVARRIALEKILNISLPSIGSTILDYSEIKNRNAENVIGGIQVPVGVIGPLKVNGDYAQGEFYVPMATTEGALIASTNRGAKAITDSGGTNTKIIFDGMARSPLFYLKSIADVKEFLEWIEENQDRIKETANLTTVHGKLIEIKPFILGNNVWIRLVFDTGDAMGMNMATIASENVCSMIEREFQRAKCVAVSGNMCTDKKQSMVNSLLGRGKTVVAEAIIKEEVLKKTLHTTAEKIHDVNLRKNLLGSARAGNSYQFNAHFANVIAAIFLATGQDMAQVVESSSGYTWTEVRGSDLYITVTLTSLEIGTVGGGTRLPTQIEALSIMGVGGGGNPPGSNAKKFAEIIASAVLSAELNLLSALANKELGRAHKALGRNIKT
;
A
#
# COMPACT_ATOMS: atom_id res chain seq x y z
N MET A 1 -2.94 -30.81 -28.24
CA MET A 1 -2.49 -29.66 -27.42
C MET A 1 -1.16 -29.94 -26.74
N ASN A 2 -0.97 -31.13 -26.14
CA ASN A 2 0.31 -31.55 -25.57
C ASN A 2 1.48 -31.55 -26.57
N ASP A 3 1.28 -31.97 -27.81
CA ASP A 3 2.37 -32.03 -28.80
C ASP A 3 2.96 -30.65 -29.11
N LYS A 4 2.11 -29.62 -29.22
CA LYS A 4 2.54 -28.23 -29.45
C LYS A 4 3.28 -27.65 -28.24
N ILE A 5 2.86 -27.98 -27.01
CA ILE A 5 3.58 -27.56 -25.80
C ILE A 5 4.97 -28.19 -25.78
N THR A 6 5.07 -29.50 -26.05
CA THR A 6 6.35 -30.21 -26.09
C THR A 6 7.29 -29.64 -27.15
N GLU A 7 6.79 -29.35 -28.36
CA GLU A 7 7.57 -28.70 -29.42
C GLU A 7 8.14 -27.36 -28.96
N ILE A 8 7.30 -26.49 -28.38
CA ILE A 8 7.73 -25.18 -27.90
C ILE A 8 8.71 -25.30 -26.73
N VAL A 9 8.52 -26.27 -25.83
CA VAL A 9 9.48 -26.59 -24.76
C VAL A 9 10.86 -26.91 -25.34
N GLU A 10 10.94 -27.79 -26.33
CA GLU A 10 12.24 -28.13 -26.96
C GLU A 10 12.88 -26.91 -27.61
N LYS A 11 12.12 -26.09 -28.34
CA LYS A 11 12.64 -24.84 -28.94
C LYS A 11 13.16 -23.85 -27.90
N ILE A 12 12.57 -23.80 -26.70
CA ILE A 12 13.10 -22.99 -25.59
C ILE A 12 14.42 -23.60 -25.07
N VAL A 13 14.47 -24.92 -24.89
CA VAL A 13 15.65 -25.64 -24.38
C VAL A 13 16.84 -25.51 -25.35
N THR A 14 16.61 -25.57 -26.65
CA THR A 14 17.65 -25.39 -27.68
C THR A 14 18.03 -23.93 -27.92
N GLY A 15 17.27 -22.97 -27.36
CA GLY A 15 17.52 -21.53 -27.51
C GLY A 15 16.96 -20.92 -28.80
N GLU A 16 16.14 -21.64 -29.57
CA GLU A 16 15.45 -21.13 -30.76
C GLU A 16 14.37 -20.10 -30.43
N ILE A 17 13.73 -20.21 -29.25
CA ILE A 17 12.69 -19.29 -28.76
C ILE A 17 13.04 -18.82 -27.35
N LYS A 18 12.90 -17.51 -27.08
CA LYS A 18 13.07 -16.94 -25.73
C LYS A 18 11.79 -17.06 -24.91
N LEU A 19 11.92 -17.12 -23.58
CA LEU A 19 10.78 -17.27 -22.66
C LEU A 19 9.65 -16.24 -22.87
N HIS A 20 9.97 -14.98 -23.18
CA HIS A 20 8.96 -13.94 -23.39
C HIS A 20 8.19 -14.08 -24.69
N GLU A 21 8.74 -14.79 -25.68
CA GLU A 21 8.14 -14.96 -27.00
C GLU A 21 7.12 -16.10 -27.02
N VAL A 22 7.08 -16.95 -25.99
CA VAL A 22 6.19 -18.13 -25.90
C VAL A 22 4.72 -17.75 -26.04
N ASP A 23 4.35 -16.56 -25.58
CA ASP A 23 2.99 -16.00 -25.69
C ASP A 23 2.53 -15.75 -27.14
N ASN A 24 3.45 -15.78 -28.12
CA ASN A 24 3.14 -15.69 -29.56
C ASN A 24 2.77 -17.05 -30.17
N TYR A 25 3.08 -18.16 -29.48
CA TYR A 25 2.91 -19.51 -29.99
C TYR A 25 1.82 -20.30 -29.25
N LEU A 26 1.57 -19.96 -27.98
CA LEU A 26 0.66 -20.66 -27.09
C LEU A 26 -0.26 -19.68 -26.35
N GLU A 27 -1.47 -20.15 -26.03
CA GLU A 27 -2.39 -19.47 -25.12
C GLU A 27 -1.80 -19.35 -23.72
N ALA A 28 -2.20 -18.33 -22.95
CA ALA A 28 -1.54 -17.91 -21.71
C ALA A 28 -1.27 -19.06 -20.72
N ASN A 29 -2.26 -19.93 -20.47
CA ASN A 29 -2.11 -21.09 -19.58
C ASN A 29 -1.11 -22.12 -20.12
N ALA A 30 -1.16 -22.42 -21.41
CA ALA A 30 -0.22 -23.34 -22.05
C ALA A 30 1.20 -22.74 -22.14
N ALA A 31 1.31 -21.43 -22.36
CA ALA A 31 2.57 -20.70 -22.38
C ALA A 31 3.27 -20.73 -21.01
N MET A 32 2.52 -20.53 -19.92
CA MET A 32 3.03 -20.70 -18.56
C MET A 32 3.60 -22.11 -18.34
N VAL A 33 2.82 -23.14 -18.69
CA VAL A 33 3.24 -24.54 -18.54
C VAL A 33 4.51 -24.82 -19.37
N ALA A 34 4.56 -24.37 -20.61
CA ALA A 34 5.72 -24.54 -21.48
C ALA A 34 6.99 -23.88 -20.89
N ARG A 35 6.88 -22.64 -20.40
CA ARG A 35 8.00 -21.95 -19.73
C ARG A 35 8.49 -22.72 -18.51
N ARG A 36 7.58 -23.19 -17.66
CA ARG A 36 7.92 -23.94 -16.44
C ARG A 36 8.64 -25.24 -16.78
N ILE A 37 8.10 -26.05 -17.69
CA ILE A 37 8.70 -27.33 -18.11
C ILE A 37 10.06 -27.09 -18.78
N ALA A 38 10.20 -26.06 -19.61
CA ALA A 38 11.48 -25.71 -20.21
C ALA A 38 12.54 -25.37 -19.14
N LEU A 39 12.18 -24.59 -18.11
CA LEU A 39 13.09 -24.32 -16.99
C LEU A 39 13.44 -25.56 -16.19
N GLU A 40 12.48 -26.45 -15.92
CA GLU A 40 12.73 -27.74 -15.26
C GLU A 40 13.77 -28.57 -16.03
N LYS A 41 13.69 -28.60 -17.37
CA LYS A 41 14.67 -29.27 -18.24
C LYS A 41 16.03 -28.58 -18.26
N ILE A 42 16.07 -27.26 -18.48
CA ILE A 42 17.31 -26.48 -18.59
C ILE A 42 18.13 -26.57 -17.29
N LEU A 43 17.44 -26.51 -16.14
CA LEU A 43 18.08 -26.45 -14.83
C LEU A 43 18.18 -27.82 -14.13
N ASN A 44 17.57 -28.86 -14.69
CA ASN A 44 17.47 -30.20 -14.08
C ASN A 44 16.86 -30.17 -12.67
N ILE A 45 15.71 -29.49 -12.52
CA ILE A 45 14.95 -29.34 -11.25
C ILE A 45 13.46 -29.63 -11.47
N SER A 46 12.69 -29.69 -10.38
CA SER A 46 11.22 -29.82 -10.42
C SER A 46 10.54 -28.65 -9.71
N LEU A 47 9.50 -28.08 -10.31
CA LEU A 47 8.77 -26.90 -9.84
C LEU A 47 7.25 -27.17 -9.61
N PRO A 48 6.85 -28.27 -8.96
CA PRO A 48 5.44 -28.66 -8.86
C PRO A 48 4.64 -27.67 -8.00
N SER A 49 5.21 -27.15 -6.91
CA SER A 49 4.54 -26.20 -6.02
C SER A 49 4.30 -24.84 -6.69
N ILE A 50 5.25 -24.38 -7.52
CA ILE A 50 5.10 -23.16 -8.32
C ILE A 50 3.99 -23.36 -9.37
N GLY A 51 3.95 -24.53 -10.01
CA GLY A 51 2.92 -24.86 -11.01
C GLY A 51 1.52 -25.13 -10.43
N SER A 52 1.40 -25.41 -9.13
CA SER A 52 0.13 -25.71 -8.46
C SER A 52 -0.56 -24.41 -8.03
N THR A 53 -1.35 -23.84 -8.93
CA THR A 53 -2.10 -22.61 -8.65
C THR A 53 -3.50 -22.63 -9.25
N ILE A 54 -4.40 -21.84 -8.66
CA ILE A 54 -5.76 -21.61 -9.15
C ILE A 54 -5.84 -20.45 -10.14
N LEU A 55 -4.73 -19.74 -10.36
CA LEU A 55 -4.69 -18.57 -11.22
C LEU A 55 -4.95 -18.95 -12.68
N ASP A 56 -5.93 -18.29 -13.31
CA ASP A 56 -6.07 -18.31 -14.76
C ASP A 56 -5.11 -17.29 -15.38
N TYR A 57 -4.11 -17.77 -16.11
CA TYR A 57 -3.11 -16.89 -16.74
C TYR A 57 -3.70 -16.06 -17.87
N SER A 58 -4.86 -16.42 -18.41
CA SER A 58 -5.58 -15.59 -19.37
C SER A 58 -5.97 -14.23 -18.76
N GLU A 59 -6.26 -14.20 -17.46
CA GLU A 59 -6.64 -12.98 -16.73
C GLU A 59 -5.43 -12.16 -16.25
N ILE A 60 -4.26 -12.78 -16.20
CA ILE A 60 -2.97 -12.18 -15.76
C ILE A 60 -2.22 -11.56 -16.94
N LYS A 61 -2.27 -12.21 -18.11
CA LYS A 61 -1.53 -11.81 -19.32
C LYS A 61 -1.83 -10.36 -19.68
N ASN A 62 -0.77 -9.59 -19.97
CA ASN A 62 -0.81 -8.16 -20.31
C ASN A 62 -1.38 -7.24 -19.22
N ARG A 63 -1.47 -7.69 -17.97
CA ARG A 63 -2.08 -6.90 -16.90
C ARG A 63 -1.38 -6.96 -15.54
N ASN A 64 -0.90 -8.13 -15.11
CA ASN A 64 -0.31 -8.30 -13.78
C ASN A 64 1.16 -8.75 -13.79
N ALA A 65 1.55 -9.60 -14.75
CA ALA A 65 2.91 -10.13 -14.83
C ALA A 65 3.25 -10.67 -16.22
N GLU A 66 4.55 -10.64 -16.55
CA GLU A 66 5.16 -11.22 -17.74
C GLU A 66 5.97 -12.47 -17.40
N ASN A 67 6.28 -13.32 -18.39
CA ASN A 67 7.12 -14.53 -18.22
C ASN A 67 6.64 -15.47 -17.10
N VAL A 68 5.33 -15.56 -16.91
CA VAL A 68 4.76 -16.29 -15.78
C VAL A 68 5.02 -17.79 -15.89
N ILE A 69 5.43 -18.41 -14.77
CA ILE A 69 5.75 -19.85 -14.66
C ILE A 69 4.92 -20.57 -13.58
N GLY A 70 4.02 -19.87 -12.89
CA GLY A 70 3.39 -20.37 -11.69
C GLY A 70 2.80 -19.29 -10.79
N GLY A 71 2.61 -19.62 -9.51
CA GLY A 71 2.24 -18.69 -8.45
C GLY A 71 2.91 -19.06 -7.12
N ILE A 72 3.10 -18.08 -6.24
CA ILE A 72 3.55 -18.29 -4.87
C ILE A 72 2.34 -18.36 -3.94
N GLN A 73 2.40 -19.28 -2.97
CA GLN A 73 1.38 -19.44 -1.94
C GLN A 73 1.92 -18.86 -0.62
N VAL A 74 1.20 -17.90 -0.04
CA VAL A 74 1.52 -17.31 1.26
C VAL A 74 0.37 -17.57 2.22
N PRO A 75 0.62 -18.05 3.46
CA PRO A 75 -0.44 -18.31 4.42
C PRO A 75 -1.26 -17.04 4.69
N VAL A 76 -2.58 -17.18 4.64
CA VAL A 76 -3.54 -16.12 5.01
C VAL A 76 -4.21 -16.52 6.31
N GLY A 77 -4.14 -15.65 7.32
CA GLY A 77 -4.97 -15.74 8.50
C GLY A 77 -5.88 -14.52 8.61
N VAL A 78 -6.64 -14.47 9.70
CA VAL A 78 -7.64 -13.41 9.94
C VAL A 78 -7.54 -12.92 11.38
N ILE A 79 -7.70 -11.62 11.56
CA ILE A 79 -7.85 -11.00 12.88
C ILE A 79 -9.27 -10.43 13.03
N GLY A 80 -9.81 -10.45 14.24
CA GLY A 80 -11.11 -9.86 14.56
C GLY A 80 -11.95 -10.68 15.55
N PRO A 81 -13.16 -10.19 15.87
CA PRO A 81 -13.76 -8.97 15.35
C PRO A 81 -13.02 -7.70 15.83
N LEU A 82 -12.74 -6.79 14.89
CA LEU A 82 -12.18 -5.46 15.13
C LEU A 82 -13.30 -4.43 14.98
N LYS A 83 -13.67 -3.78 16.09
CA LYS A 83 -14.72 -2.75 16.07
C LYS A 83 -14.17 -1.40 15.61
N VAL A 84 -14.76 -0.84 14.55
CA VAL A 84 -14.41 0.44 13.96
C VAL A 84 -15.62 1.38 13.96
N ASN A 85 -15.40 2.62 14.37
CA ASN A 85 -16.36 3.71 14.45
C ASN A 85 -15.87 4.87 13.56
N GLY A 86 -15.77 4.62 12.25
CA GLY A 86 -15.35 5.57 11.24
C GLY A 86 -16.49 6.27 10.51
N ASP A 87 -16.14 7.11 9.54
CA ASP A 87 -17.12 7.74 8.67
C ASP A 87 -17.62 6.79 7.57
N TYR A 88 -16.79 5.80 7.19
CA TYR A 88 -17.07 4.84 6.13
C TYR A 88 -17.11 3.39 6.64
N ALA A 89 -16.33 3.07 7.68
CA ALA A 89 -16.28 1.78 8.36
C ALA A 89 -17.00 1.87 9.71
N GLN A 90 -18.21 1.33 9.81
CA GLN A 90 -18.98 1.26 11.05
C GLN A 90 -19.36 -0.19 11.37
N GLY A 91 -18.91 -0.68 12.51
CA GLY A 91 -19.22 -2.03 12.99
C GLY A 91 -18.00 -2.90 13.25
N GLU A 92 -18.19 -4.21 13.22
CA GLU A 92 -17.14 -5.20 13.46
C GLU A 92 -16.63 -5.78 12.15
N PHE A 93 -15.30 -5.84 12.03
CA PHE A 93 -14.62 -6.31 10.82
C PHE A 93 -13.68 -7.47 11.13
N TYR A 94 -13.59 -8.40 10.20
CA TYR A 94 -12.52 -9.39 10.14
C TYR A 94 -11.52 -8.94 9.09
N VAL A 95 -10.22 -8.88 9.44
CA VAL A 95 -9.18 -8.35 8.56
C VAL A 95 -8.22 -9.48 8.14
N PRO A 96 -8.20 -9.87 6.86
CA PRO A 96 -7.26 -10.84 6.35
C PRO A 96 -5.82 -10.33 6.37
N MET A 97 -4.87 -11.19 6.73
CA MET A 97 -3.44 -10.91 6.78
C MET A 97 -2.67 -12.08 6.16
N ALA A 98 -1.90 -11.82 5.10
CA ALA A 98 -1.04 -12.79 4.45
C ALA A 98 0.41 -12.60 4.91
N THR A 99 1.00 -13.58 5.59
CA THR A 99 2.36 -13.44 6.12
C THR A 99 3.03 -14.79 6.36
N THR A 100 4.36 -14.77 6.35
CA THR A 100 5.22 -15.88 6.82
C THR A 100 5.83 -15.60 8.19
N GLU A 101 5.60 -14.41 8.76
CA GLU A 101 6.10 -14.06 10.09
C GLU A 101 5.21 -14.69 11.17
N GLY A 102 5.79 -15.65 11.90
CA GLY A 102 5.14 -16.26 13.06
C GLY A 102 4.77 -15.22 14.12
N ALA A 103 3.65 -15.45 14.80
CA ALA A 103 3.05 -14.57 15.82
C ALA A 103 2.41 -13.26 15.33
N LEU A 104 2.67 -12.78 14.10
CA LEU A 104 2.12 -11.48 13.65
C LEU A 104 0.59 -11.43 13.74
N ILE A 105 -0.10 -12.40 13.13
CA ILE A 105 -1.57 -12.46 13.12
C ILE A 105 -2.13 -12.58 14.55
N ALA A 106 -1.55 -13.47 15.37
CA ALA A 106 -1.97 -13.66 16.76
C ALA A 106 -1.77 -12.40 17.62
N SER A 107 -0.64 -11.71 17.42
CA SER A 107 -0.28 -10.45 18.08
C SER A 107 -1.29 -9.36 17.73
N THR A 108 -1.54 -9.15 16.44
CA THR A 108 -2.53 -8.17 15.96
C THR A 108 -3.94 -8.52 16.47
N ASN A 109 -4.32 -9.80 16.49
CA ASN A 109 -5.62 -10.25 16.98
C ASN A 109 -5.83 -9.94 18.48
N ARG A 110 -4.80 -10.12 19.32
CA ARG A 110 -4.86 -9.74 20.74
C ARG A 110 -5.07 -8.24 20.93
N GLY A 111 -4.43 -7.43 20.09
CA GLY A 111 -4.65 -5.99 20.03
C GLY A 111 -6.07 -5.61 19.60
N ALA A 112 -6.58 -6.25 18.55
CA ALA A 112 -7.94 -6.02 18.06
C ALA A 112 -8.98 -6.35 19.15
N LYS A 113 -8.77 -7.45 19.89
CA LYS A 113 -9.59 -7.78 21.06
C LYS A 113 -9.56 -6.67 22.11
N ALA A 114 -8.39 -6.17 22.48
CA ALA A 114 -8.27 -5.12 23.50
C ALA A 114 -8.98 -3.82 23.08
N ILE A 115 -8.88 -3.45 21.82
CA ILE A 115 -9.57 -2.29 21.25
C ILE A 115 -11.09 -2.50 21.24
N THR A 116 -11.57 -3.63 20.73
CA THR A 116 -13.00 -3.95 20.68
C THR A 116 -13.62 -3.99 22.08
N ASP A 117 -12.96 -4.64 23.04
CA ASP A 117 -13.39 -4.68 24.46
C ASP A 117 -13.43 -3.28 25.10
N SER A 118 -12.66 -2.32 24.58
CA SER A 118 -12.62 -0.93 25.07
C SER A 118 -13.57 0.02 24.33
N GLY A 119 -14.34 -0.46 23.36
CA GLY A 119 -15.35 0.32 22.63
C GLY A 119 -15.09 0.50 21.14
N GLY A 120 -13.94 0.06 20.64
CA GLY A 120 -13.53 0.15 19.24
C GLY A 120 -12.60 1.32 18.94
N THR A 121 -12.21 1.44 17.68
CA THR A 121 -11.37 2.52 17.15
C THR A 121 -12.23 3.61 16.53
N ASN A 122 -11.93 4.88 16.81
CA ASN A 122 -12.47 6.00 16.05
C ASN A 122 -11.48 6.38 14.94
N THR A 123 -11.95 6.54 13.71
CA THR A 123 -11.08 6.85 12.56
C THR A 123 -11.55 8.06 11.79
N LYS A 124 -10.60 8.81 11.23
CA LYS A 124 -10.86 9.93 10.31
C LYS A 124 -9.86 9.95 9.17
N ILE A 125 -10.35 10.19 7.96
CA ILE A 125 -9.53 10.46 6.78
C ILE A 125 -9.34 11.97 6.68
N ILE A 126 -8.10 12.43 6.79
CA ILE A 126 -7.71 13.84 6.78
C ILE A 126 -7.43 14.32 5.34
N PHE A 127 -6.90 13.43 4.51
CA PHE A 127 -6.56 13.73 3.13
C PHE A 127 -6.81 12.50 2.25
N ASP A 128 -7.26 12.74 1.02
CA ASP A 128 -7.47 11.74 0.00
C ASP A 128 -7.06 12.29 -1.37
N GLY A 129 -5.91 11.82 -1.88
CA GLY A 129 -5.43 12.21 -3.19
C GLY A 129 -4.14 11.50 -3.62
N MET A 130 -4.15 10.89 -4.80
CA MET A 130 -2.94 10.29 -5.39
C MET A 130 -2.13 11.36 -6.13
N ALA A 131 -0.80 11.34 -5.97
CA ALA A 131 0.07 12.35 -6.56
C ALA A 131 0.95 11.80 -7.70
N ARG A 132 1.08 12.60 -8.77
CA ARG A 132 2.11 12.48 -9.82
C ARG A 132 2.80 13.83 -9.94
N SER A 133 4.10 13.85 -10.21
CA SER A 133 4.84 15.11 -10.27
C SER A 133 5.78 15.15 -11.47
N PRO A 134 5.34 15.71 -12.60
CA PRO A 134 6.22 15.97 -13.72
C PRO A 134 7.27 17.03 -13.42
N LEU A 135 8.47 16.81 -13.97
CA LEU A 135 9.59 17.74 -13.93
C LEU A 135 9.69 18.49 -15.26
N PHE A 136 9.73 19.81 -15.19
CA PHE A 136 10.00 20.71 -16.30
C PHE A 136 11.34 21.41 -16.15
N TYR A 137 12.07 21.51 -17.26
CA TYR A 137 13.27 22.33 -17.41
C TYR A 137 12.93 23.63 -18.13
N LEU A 138 13.53 24.74 -17.67
CA LEU A 138 13.49 26.04 -18.32
C LEU A 138 14.91 26.60 -18.53
N LYS A 139 15.07 27.59 -19.42
CA LYS A 139 16.39 28.14 -19.76
C LYS A 139 16.94 29.12 -18.71
N SER A 140 16.06 29.80 -17.97
CA SER A 140 16.45 30.84 -17.02
C SER A 140 15.48 30.93 -15.83
N ILE A 141 15.89 31.61 -14.76
CA ILE A 141 15.02 31.91 -13.61
C ILE A 141 13.89 32.87 -13.98
N ALA A 142 14.11 33.77 -14.96
CA ALA A 142 13.04 34.63 -15.48
C ALA A 142 11.94 33.77 -16.14
N ASP A 143 12.32 32.79 -16.97
CA ASP A 143 11.36 31.86 -17.57
C ASP A 143 10.64 31.04 -16.50
N VAL A 144 11.33 30.61 -15.43
CA VAL A 144 10.68 29.91 -14.30
C VAL A 144 9.58 30.76 -13.70
N LYS A 145 9.85 32.04 -13.42
CA LYS A 145 8.86 32.95 -12.84
C LYS A 145 7.64 33.08 -13.75
N GLU A 146 7.85 33.37 -15.03
CA GLU A 146 6.78 33.49 -16.02
C GLU A 146 6.00 32.18 -16.19
N PHE A 147 6.67 31.03 -16.06
CA PHE A 147 6.01 29.72 -16.09
C PHE A 147 5.13 29.48 -14.87
N LEU A 148 5.55 29.89 -13.67
CA LEU A 148 4.74 29.77 -12.45
C LEU A 148 3.49 30.66 -12.52
N GLU A 149 3.65 31.90 -13.00
CA GLU A 149 2.53 32.83 -13.24
C GLU A 149 1.55 32.22 -14.26
N TRP A 150 2.07 31.64 -15.35
CA TRP A 150 1.24 30.93 -16.33
C TRP A 150 0.49 29.74 -15.72
N ILE A 151 1.12 28.93 -14.86
CA ILE A 151 0.46 27.79 -14.19
C ILE A 151 -0.68 28.28 -13.28
N GLU A 152 -0.46 29.38 -12.55
CA GLU A 152 -1.47 29.97 -11.67
C GLU A 152 -2.68 30.50 -12.46
N GLU A 153 -2.44 31.20 -13.57
CA GLU A 153 -3.49 31.73 -14.45
C GLU A 153 -4.27 30.64 -15.20
N ASN A 154 -3.66 29.46 -15.43
CA ASN A 154 -4.21 28.39 -16.26
C ASN A 154 -4.65 27.15 -15.46
N GLN A 155 -4.81 27.24 -14.14
CA GLN A 155 -5.18 26.08 -13.31
C GLN A 155 -6.42 25.33 -13.80
N ASP A 156 -7.48 26.05 -14.18
CA ASP A 156 -8.74 25.41 -14.61
C ASP A 156 -8.58 24.69 -15.95
N ARG A 157 -7.79 25.26 -16.86
CA ARG A 157 -7.46 24.63 -18.16
C ARG A 157 -6.59 23.38 -17.97
N ILE A 158 -5.67 23.42 -17.02
CA ILE A 158 -4.85 22.26 -16.64
C ILE A 158 -5.73 21.15 -16.05
N LYS A 159 -6.66 21.50 -15.15
CA LYS A 159 -7.64 20.57 -14.59
C LYS A 159 -8.53 19.95 -15.67
N GLU A 160 -9.05 20.75 -16.58
CA GLU A 160 -9.85 20.27 -17.71
C GLU A 160 -9.05 19.27 -18.55
N THR A 161 -7.82 19.64 -18.95
CA THR A 161 -6.92 18.78 -19.73
C THR A 161 -6.64 17.45 -19.05
N ALA A 162 -6.36 17.48 -17.74
CA ALA A 162 -6.12 16.26 -16.98
C ALA A 162 -7.35 15.35 -16.95
N ASN A 163 -8.53 15.93 -16.74
CA ASN A 163 -9.79 15.20 -16.60
C ASN A 163 -10.29 14.58 -17.93
N LEU A 164 -9.82 15.03 -19.09
CA LEU A 164 -10.15 14.42 -20.39
C LEU A 164 -9.73 12.94 -20.50
N THR A 165 -8.78 12.51 -19.68
CA THR A 165 -8.19 11.17 -19.74
C THR A 165 -8.85 10.15 -18.80
N THR A 166 -9.85 10.57 -18.01
CA THR A 166 -10.42 9.75 -16.94
C THR A 166 -11.89 10.03 -16.71
N VAL A 167 -12.66 8.97 -16.43
CA VAL A 167 -14.11 9.06 -16.13
C VAL A 167 -14.35 9.23 -14.63
N HIS A 168 -13.46 8.68 -13.80
CA HIS A 168 -13.63 8.63 -12.34
C HIS A 168 -12.61 9.49 -11.58
N GLY A 169 -11.51 9.85 -12.23
CA GLY A 169 -10.47 10.67 -11.62
C GLY A 169 -10.75 12.16 -11.78
N LYS A 170 -10.24 12.96 -10.85
CA LYS A 170 -10.33 14.42 -10.93
C LYS A 170 -9.06 15.05 -10.40
N LEU A 171 -8.44 15.95 -11.16
CA LEU A 171 -7.35 16.78 -10.64
C LEU A 171 -7.90 17.76 -9.59
N ILE A 172 -7.42 17.65 -8.35
CA ILE A 172 -7.89 18.44 -7.21
C ILE A 172 -6.87 19.49 -6.75
N GLU A 173 -5.57 19.26 -6.94
CA GLU A 173 -4.52 20.21 -6.54
C GLU A 173 -3.38 20.24 -7.57
N ILE A 174 -2.81 21.43 -7.77
CA ILE A 174 -1.62 21.68 -8.57
C ILE A 174 -0.64 22.46 -7.69
N LYS A 175 0.51 21.87 -7.37
CA LYS A 175 1.50 22.50 -6.49
C LYS A 175 2.90 22.51 -7.10
N PRO A 176 3.43 23.67 -7.50
CA PRO A 176 4.78 23.78 -8.03
C PRO A 176 5.84 23.72 -6.92
N PHE A 177 7.00 23.13 -7.23
CA PHE A 177 8.23 23.19 -6.45
C PHE A 177 9.39 23.58 -7.37
N ILE A 178 10.30 24.41 -6.90
CA ILE A 178 11.38 24.98 -7.72
C ILE A 178 12.75 24.66 -7.12
N LEU A 179 13.69 24.27 -7.99
CA LEU A 179 15.12 24.21 -7.67
C LEU A 179 15.93 24.68 -8.88
N GLY A 180 16.43 25.92 -8.81
CA GLY A 180 17.08 26.58 -9.94
C GLY A 180 16.10 26.71 -11.11
N ASN A 181 16.52 26.25 -12.28
CA ASN A 181 15.71 26.26 -13.51
C ASN A 181 14.89 24.97 -13.73
N ASN A 182 14.65 24.22 -12.65
CA ASN A 182 13.83 23.02 -12.62
C ASN A 182 12.55 23.29 -11.84
N VAL A 183 11.40 22.92 -12.40
CA VAL A 183 10.09 23.08 -11.79
C VAL A 183 9.38 21.73 -11.78
N TRP A 184 9.03 21.24 -10.60
CA TRP A 184 8.17 20.09 -10.43
C TRP A 184 6.74 20.55 -10.20
N ILE A 185 5.80 20.05 -11.00
CA ILE A 185 4.38 20.33 -10.79
C ILE A 185 3.76 19.12 -10.12
N ARG A 186 3.53 19.17 -8.81
CA ARG A 186 2.86 18.07 -8.09
C ARG A 186 1.35 18.17 -8.32
N LEU A 187 0.84 17.23 -9.11
CA LEU A 187 -0.56 17.08 -9.47
C LEU A 187 -1.19 16.05 -8.54
N VAL A 188 -2.24 16.44 -7.81
CA VAL A 188 -2.97 15.57 -6.89
C VAL A 188 -4.35 15.27 -7.46
N PHE A 189 -4.72 14.00 -7.47
CA PHE A 189 -5.94 13.50 -8.07
C PHE A 189 -6.82 12.78 -7.06
N ASP A 190 -8.13 13.05 -7.08
CA ASP A 190 -9.13 12.07 -6.64
C ASP A 190 -9.13 10.92 -7.65
N THR A 191 -9.22 9.69 -7.16
CA THR A 191 -9.07 8.47 -7.94
C THR A 191 -10.19 7.45 -7.69
N GLY A 192 -11.23 7.85 -6.94
CA GLY A 192 -12.31 6.97 -6.53
C GLY A 192 -11.78 5.79 -5.72
N ASP A 193 -12.15 4.57 -6.12
CA ASP A 193 -11.76 3.34 -5.43
C ASP A 193 -10.45 2.73 -5.95
N ALA A 194 -9.88 3.28 -7.02
CA ALA A 194 -8.58 2.84 -7.51
C ALA A 194 -7.48 3.46 -6.65
N MET A 195 -6.31 2.82 -6.58
CA MET A 195 -5.11 3.49 -6.08
C MET A 195 -4.70 4.63 -7.03
N GLY A 196 -4.95 4.47 -8.34
CA GLY A 196 -4.99 5.57 -9.30
C GLY A 196 -3.66 5.97 -9.94
N MET A 197 -2.56 5.25 -9.69
CA MET A 197 -1.24 5.53 -10.27
C MET A 197 -1.21 5.61 -11.81
N ASN A 198 -1.79 4.64 -12.51
CA ASN A 198 -1.83 4.63 -13.98
C ASN A 198 -2.66 5.80 -14.53
N MET A 199 -3.82 6.05 -13.92
CA MET A 199 -4.69 7.16 -14.28
C MET A 199 -3.99 8.51 -14.09
N ALA A 200 -3.38 8.73 -12.92
CA ALA A 200 -2.64 9.95 -12.63
C ALA A 200 -1.44 10.15 -13.57
N THR A 201 -0.81 9.06 -14.02
CA THR A 201 0.31 9.11 -14.98
C THR A 201 -0.16 9.57 -16.35
N ILE A 202 -1.18 8.92 -16.93
CA ILE A 202 -1.75 9.29 -18.24
C ILE A 202 -2.28 10.73 -18.23
N ALA A 203 -3.01 11.11 -17.17
CA ALA A 203 -3.50 12.47 -17.00
C ALA A 203 -2.35 13.49 -16.95
N SER A 204 -1.26 13.15 -16.26
CA SER A 204 -0.07 14.00 -16.18
C SER A 204 0.68 14.10 -17.51
N GLU A 205 0.79 13.02 -18.29
CA GLU A 205 1.39 13.07 -19.64
C GLU A 205 0.61 13.98 -20.58
N ASN A 206 -0.73 13.96 -20.47
CA ASN A 206 -1.58 14.87 -21.24
C ASN A 206 -1.39 16.34 -20.81
N VAL A 207 -1.29 16.59 -19.50
CA VAL A 207 -0.95 17.92 -18.97
C VAL A 207 0.43 18.38 -19.44
N CYS A 208 1.44 17.49 -19.41
CA CYS A 208 2.77 17.80 -19.93
C CYS A 208 2.73 18.19 -21.40
N SER A 209 2.02 17.42 -22.22
CA SER A 209 1.86 17.69 -23.64
C SER A 209 1.17 19.03 -23.90
N MET A 210 0.14 19.36 -23.12
CA MET A 210 -0.52 20.67 -23.20
C MET A 210 0.39 21.82 -22.82
N ILE A 211 1.11 21.70 -21.70
CA ILE A 211 2.08 22.70 -21.24
C ILE A 211 3.17 22.94 -22.29
N GLU A 212 3.75 21.88 -22.88
CA GLU A 212 4.82 22.03 -23.87
C GLU A 212 4.35 22.69 -25.19
N ARG A 213 3.07 22.55 -25.54
CA ARG A 213 2.49 23.25 -26.70
C ARG A 213 2.24 24.72 -26.42
N GLU A 214 1.70 25.04 -25.25
CA GLU A 214 1.23 26.39 -24.92
C GLU A 214 2.30 27.28 -24.28
N PHE A 215 3.19 26.69 -23.47
CA PHE A 215 4.36 27.34 -22.89
C PHE A 215 5.63 26.67 -23.43
N GLN A 216 5.93 26.90 -24.70
CA GLN A 216 6.99 26.20 -25.46
C GLN A 216 8.40 26.26 -24.83
N ARG A 217 8.64 27.21 -23.93
CA ARG A 217 9.89 27.39 -23.17
C ARG A 217 10.08 26.36 -22.05
N ALA A 218 9.00 25.76 -21.54
CA ALA A 218 9.06 24.66 -20.59
C ALA A 218 9.18 23.34 -21.36
N LYS A 219 10.12 22.49 -20.95
CA LYS A 219 10.32 21.15 -21.52
C LYS A 219 10.12 20.10 -20.45
N CYS A 220 9.22 19.15 -20.68
CA CYS A 220 9.02 18.04 -19.74
C CYS A 220 10.21 17.09 -19.84
N VAL A 221 10.95 16.95 -18.74
CA VAL A 221 12.09 16.04 -18.65
C VAL A 221 11.61 14.62 -18.32
N ALA A 222 10.65 14.53 -17.39
CA ALA A 222 10.04 13.28 -16.98
C ALA A 222 8.67 13.54 -16.35
N VAL A 223 7.67 12.69 -16.68
CA VAL A 223 6.35 12.72 -16.01
C VAL A 223 6.45 12.37 -14.51
N SER A 224 7.50 11.65 -14.12
CA SER A 224 7.79 11.29 -12.74
C SER A 224 9.15 11.84 -12.30
N GLY A 225 9.18 13.09 -11.84
CA GLY A 225 10.37 13.77 -11.35
C GLY A 225 10.73 13.46 -9.89
N ASN A 226 10.25 12.35 -9.32
CA ASN A 226 10.43 11.96 -7.90
C ASN A 226 9.83 12.90 -6.83
N MET A 227 9.18 14.00 -7.20
CA MET A 227 8.43 14.87 -6.27
C MET A 227 6.95 14.46 -6.08
N CYS A 228 6.59 13.23 -6.50
CA CYS A 228 5.29 12.64 -6.17
C CYS A 228 5.15 12.42 -4.66
N THR A 229 6.01 11.66 -3.96
CA THR A 229 7.04 10.67 -4.37
C THR A 229 6.41 9.27 -4.42
N ASP A 230 6.86 8.35 -5.29
CA ASP A 230 6.28 6.98 -5.41
C ASP A 230 7.31 5.86 -5.24
N LYS A 231 7.06 4.94 -4.30
CA LYS A 231 7.88 3.82 -3.84
C LYS A 231 9.22 4.23 -3.22
N LYS A 232 9.29 5.44 -2.65
CA LYS A 232 10.48 5.94 -1.92
C LYS A 232 10.03 6.77 -0.75
N GLN A 233 10.79 6.68 0.32
CA GLN A 233 10.54 7.52 1.46
C GLN A 233 10.69 9.01 1.14
N SER A 234 9.75 9.83 1.60
CA SER A 234 9.77 11.26 1.32
C SER A 234 9.07 12.10 2.41
N MET A 235 9.65 13.28 2.68
CA MET A 235 9.03 14.25 3.57
C MET A 235 7.79 14.90 2.95
N VAL A 236 7.75 15.04 1.62
CA VAL A 236 6.60 15.64 0.92
C VAL A 236 5.33 14.81 1.12
N ASN A 237 5.41 13.48 1.09
CA ASN A 237 4.26 12.62 1.35
C ASN A 237 3.82 12.69 2.82
N SER A 238 4.78 12.80 3.76
CA SER A 238 4.45 12.93 5.17
C SER A 238 3.77 14.25 5.53
N LEU A 239 4.12 15.35 4.84
CA LEU A 239 3.59 16.68 5.14
C LEU A 239 2.34 17.03 4.33
N LEU A 240 2.28 16.62 3.07
CA LEU A 240 1.18 16.98 2.16
C LEU A 240 0.20 15.84 1.91
N GLY A 241 0.47 14.64 2.44
CA GLY A 241 -0.32 13.45 2.17
C GLY A 241 -0.08 12.86 0.77
N ARG A 242 -0.28 11.55 0.63
CA ARG A 242 -0.33 10.86 -0.67
C ARG A 242 -1.15 9.57 -0.54
N GLY A 243 -2.13 9.37 -1.40
CA GLY A 243 -3.17 8.37 -1.15
C GLY A 243 -4.07 8.89 -0.03
N LYS A 244 -4.19 8.14 1.08
CA LYS A 244 -5.01 8.47 2.23
C LYS A 244 -4.15 8.87 3.42
N THR A 245 -4.42 10.02 4.03
CA THR A 245 -3.94 10.32 5.38
C THR A 245 -5.03 9.92 6.36
N VAL A 246 -4.76 8.95 7.23
CA VAL A 246 -5.76 8.38 8.14
C VAL A 246 -5.25 8.45 9.57
N VAL A 247 -6.09 8.96 10.46
CA VAL A 247 -5.87 8.96 11.91
C VAL A 247 -6.82 7.95 12.53
N ALA A 248 -6.30 7.09 13.41
CA ALA A 248 -7.08 6.11 14.15
C ALA A 248 -6.71 6.19 15.62
N GLU A 249 -7.71 6.36 16.49
CA GLU A 249 -7.52 6.49 17.94
C GLU A 249 -8.40 5.54 18.74
N ALA A 250 -7.94 5.19 19.95
CA ALA A 250 -8.71 4.43 20.92
C ALA A 250 -8.35 4.87 22.34
N ILE A 251 -9.30 4.72 23.25
CA ILE A 251 -9.05 4.75 24.70
C ILE A 251 -9.12 3.30 25.17
N ILE A 252 -8.01 2.79 25.70
CA ILE A 252 -7.91 1.44 26.24
C ILE A 252 -8.11 1.50 27.75
N LYS A 253 -9.17 0.85 28.21
CA LYS A 253 -9.56 0.88 29.62
C LYS A 253 -8.54 0.17 30.50
N GLU A 254 -8.36 0.65 31.73
CA GLU A 254 -7.47 0.04 32.74
C GLU A 254 -7.71 -1.47 32.91
N GLU A 255 -8.97 -1.87 32.98
CA GLU A 255 -9.38 -3.28 33.13
C GLU A 255 -8.88 -4.16 31.97
N VAL A 256 -8.90 -3.62 30.74
CA VAL A 256 -8.41 -4.30 29.53
C VAL A 256 -6.88 -4.30 29.49
N LEU A 257 -6.24 -3.19 29.87
CA LEU A 257 -4.78 -3.11 30.01
C LEU A 257 -4.24 -4.19 30.95
N LYS A 258 -4.90 -4.39 32.10
CA LYS A 258 -4.52 -5.40 33.10
C LYS A 258 -4.87 -6.83 32.65
N LYS A 259 -6.11 -7.04 32.21
CA LYS A 259 -6.64 -8.40 31.93
C LYS A 259 -6.16 -8.96 30.60
N THR A 260 -6.14 -8.14 29.55
CA THR A 260 -5.84 -8.59 28.18
C THR A 260 -4.39 -8.34 27.82
N LEU A 261 -3.83 -7.19 28.19
CA LEU A 261 -2.47 -6.76 27.79
C LEU A 261 -1.43 -6.95 28.91
N HIS A 262 -1.86 -7.31 30.12
CA HIS A 262 -1.00 -7.56 31.28
C HIS A 262 0.00 -6.43 31.59
N THR A 263 -0.43 -5.17 31.38
CA THR A 263 0.43 -4.00 31.52
C THR A 263 -0.35 -2.79 32.05
N THR A 264 0.28 -1.63 32.11
CA THR A 264 -0.35 -0.36 32.52
C THR A 264 -0.15 0.72 31.46
N ALA A 265 -0.98 1.77 31.50
CA ALA A 265 -0.89 2.88 30.57
C ALA A 265 0.48 3.58 30.61
N GLU A 266 1.04 3.77 31.81
CA GLU A 266 2.32 4.44 32.02
C GLU A 266 3.47 3.66 31.38
N LYS A 267 3.45 2.33 31.47
CA LYS A 267 4.50 1.49 30.88
C LYS A 267 4.45 1.53 29.35
N ILE A 268 3.25 1.45 28.76
CA ILE A 268 3.11 1.56 27.30
C ILE A 268 3.56 2.95 26.85
N HIS A 269 3.16 4.00 27.56
CA HIS A 269 3.53 5.38 27.26
C HIS A 269 5.04 5.60 27.31
N ASP A 270 5.72 5.14 28.38
CA ASP A 270 7.18 5.24 28.51
C ASP A 270 7.91 4.50 27.38
N VAL A 271 7.44 3.29 27.00
CA VAL A 271 7.98 2.57 25.85
C VAL A 271 7.78 3.37 24.56
N ASN A 272 6.60 3.94 24.31
CA ASN A 272 6.35 4.73 23.10
C ASN A 272 7.28 5.95 23.03
N LEU A 273 7.42 6.72 24.11
CA LEU A 273 8.32 7.87 24.14
C LEU A 273 9.77 7.49 23.89
N ARG A 274 10.27 6.43 24.55
CA ARG A 274 11.68 6.05 24.46
C ARG A 274 12.02 5.33 23.16
N LYS A 275 11.14 4.44 22.68
CA LYS A 275 11.35 3.65 21.47
C LYS A 275 10.93 4.42 20.22
N ASN A 276 9.63 4.69 20.11
CA ASN A 276 9.03 5.18 18.87
C ASN A 276 9.40 6.65 18.60
N LEU A 277 9.59 7.46 19.66
CA LEU A 277 10.04 8.85 19.50
C LEU A 277 11.55 8.99 19.60
N LEU A 278 12.12 8.84 20.80
CA LEU A 278 13.54 9.11 21.04
C LEU A 278 14.45 8.16 20.25
N GLY A 279 14.12 6.88 20.19
CA GLY A 279 14.86 5.87 19.42
C GLY A 279 14.85 6.18 17.92
N SER A 280 13.68 6.43 17.34
CA SER A 280 13.56 6.83 15.93
C SER A 280 14.28 8.14 15.62
N ALA A 281 14.13 9.16 16.48
CA ALA A 281 14.84 10.43 16.31
C ALA A 281 16.36 10.24 16.31
N ARG A 282 16.88 9.43 17.25
CA ARG A 282 18.30 9.12 17.32
C ARG A 282 18.80 8.33 16.12
N ALA A 283 17.95 7.47 15.55
CA ALA A 283 18.27 6.67 14.35
C ALA A 283 18.23 7.49 13.05
N GLY A 284 17.77 8.75 13.09
CA GLY A 284 17.62 9.59 11.89
C GLY A 284 16.36 9.25 11.07
N ASN A 285 15.36 8.62 11.67
CA ASN A 285 14.06 8.43 11.02
C ASN A 285 13.31 9.77 10.99
N SER A 286 12.82 10.16 9.81
CA SER A 286 12.15 11.46 9.61
C SER A 286 10.61 11.38 9.54
N TYR A 287 10.03 10.19 9.34
CA TYR A 287 8.59 10.00 9.11
C TYR A 287 8.07 8.62 9.55
N GLN A 288 8.89 7.82 10.26
CA GLN A 288 8.51 6.50 10.79
C GLN A 288 8.76 6.44 12.30
N PHE A 289 7.81 6.96 13.06
CA PHE A 289 7.83 7.01 14.53
C PHE A 289 6.80 6.04 15.10
N ASN A 290 6.98 4.76 14.75
CA ASN A 290 6.08 3.67 15.09
C ASN A 290 6.86 2.40 15.42
N ALA A 291 6.16 1.36 15.90
CA ALA A 291 6.80 0.11 16.25
C ALA A 291 6.95 -0.84 15.06
N HIS A 292 5.88 -1.11 14.31
CA HIS A 292 5.87 -2.07 13.20
C HIS A 292 4.74 -1.88 12.18
N PHE A 293 4.41 -0.65 11.80
CA PHE A 293 3.37 -0.39 10.78
C PHE A 293 3.56 -1.24 9.50
N ALA A 294 4.81 -1.34 9.04
CA ALA A 294 5.16 -2.06 7.83
C ALA A 294 4.75 -3.55 7.87
N ASN A 295 4.83 -4.22 9.02
CA ASN A 295 4.43 -5.62 9.15
C ASN A 295 2.94 -5.81 8.85
N VAL A 296 2.09 -4.98 9.45
CA VAL A 296 0.63 -5.06 9.28
C VAL A 296 0.24 -4.68 7.87
N ILE A 297 0.80 -3.57 7.37
CA ILE A 297 0.47 -3.05 6.04
C ILE A 297 0.91 -4.02 4.96
N ALA A 298 2.13 -4.58 5.03
CA ALA A 298 2.58 -5.60 4.10
C ALA A 298 1.67 -6.83 4.11
N ALA A 299 1.25 -7.29 5.30
CA ALA A 299 0.40 -8.47 5.41
C ALA A 299 -0.99 -8.25 4.83
N ILE A 300 -1.59 -7.08 5.05
CA ILE A 300 -2.89 -6.73 4.46
C ILE A 300 -2.74 -6.49 2.95
N PHE A 301 -1.69 -5.79 2.52
CA PHE A 301 -1.42 -5.48 1.11
C PHE A 301 -1.30 -6.75 0.27
N LEU A 302 -0.54 -7.72 0.77
CA LEU A 302 -0.37 -9.01 0.11
C LEU A 302 -1.67 -9.81 0.06
N ALA A 303 -2.45 -9.80 1.15
CA ALA A 303 -3.74 -10.48 1.20
C ALA A 303 -4.75 -9.88 0.23
N THR A 304 -4.69 -8.57 -0.02
CA THR A 304 -5.74 -7.81 -0.73
C THR A 304 -5.32 -7.29 -2.10
N GLY A 305 -4.14 -7.67 -2.58
CA GLY A 305 -3.70 -7.38 -3.96
C GLY A 305 -3.27 -5.93 -4.19
N GLN A 306 -2.80 -5.27 -3.14
CA GLN A 306 -2.21 -3.94 -3.23
C GLN A 306 -0.77 -4.02 -3.79
N ASP A 307 -0.18 -2.87 -4.11
CA ASP A 307 1.20 -2.81 -4.58
C ASP A 307 2.18 -2.93 -3.40
N MET A 308 2.89 -4.06 -3.33
CA MET A 308 3.83 -4.33 -2.24
C MET A 308 4.98 -3.32 -2.15
N ALA A 309 5.36 -2.68 -3.25
CA ALA A 309 6.42 -1.67 -3.22
C ALA A 309 5.95 -0.36 -2.54
N GLN A 310 4.64 -0.13 -2.46
CA GLN A 310 4.05 1.03 -1.77
C GLN A 310 4.00 0.85 -0.24
N VAL A 311 4.35 -0.33 0.30
CA VAL A 311 4.57 -0.51 1.74
C VAL A 311 5.60 0.49 2.28
N VAL A 312 6.59 0.86 1.47
CA VAL A 312 7.61 1.86 1.81
C VAL A 312 6.94 3.13 2.36
N GLU A 313 6.00 3.70 1.62
CA GLU A 313 5.36 4.96 2.01
C GLU A 313 4.08 4.77 2.82
N SER A 314 3.33 3.71 2.54
CA SER A 314 2.09 3.41 3.26
C SER A 314 2.34 3.14 4.74
N SER A 315 3.54 2.67 5.09
CA SER A 315 3.98 2.45 6.47
C SER A 315 4.58 3.67 7.17
N SER A 316 4.57 4.83 6.52
CA SER A 316 4.97 6.10 7.14
C SER A 316 3.90 6.64 8.06
N GLY A 317 4.34 7.15 9.20
CA GLY A 317 3.44 7.64 10.22
C GLY A 317 3.97 7.60 11.64
N TYR A 318 3.08 7.96 12.56
CA TYR A 318 3.41 8.27 13.94
C TYR A 318 2.49 7.50 14.88
N THR A 319 3.03 7.01 15.99
CA THR A 319 2.26 6.50 17.12
C THR A 319 2.39 7.44 18.30
N TRP A 320 1.27 7.88 18.84
CA TRP A 320 1.22 8.72 20.02
C TRP A 320 0.38 8.07 21.12
N THR A 321 0.75 8.33 22.36
CA THR A 321 0.09 7.78 23.54
C THR A 321 0.00 8.82 24.64
N GLU A 322 -1.05 8.77 25.44
CA GLU A 322 -1.21 9.58 26.65
C GLU A 322 -1.80 8.72 27.76
N VAL A 323 -1.33 8.95 28.99
CA VAL A 323 -1.98 8.40 30.18
C VAL A 323 -3.13 9.33 30.56
N ARG A 324 -4.36 8.83 30.54
CA ARG A 324 -5.58 9.59 30.87
C ARG A 324 -6.25 8.95 32.07
N GLY A 325 -5.89 9.41 33.27
CA GLY A 325 -6.23 8.70 34.50
C GLY A 325 -5.51 7.36 34.52
N SER A 326 -6.27 6.26 34.62
CA SER A 326 -5.72 4.89 34.55
C SER A 326 -5.85 4.25 33.18
N ASP A 327 -6.47 4.95 32.22
CA ASP A 327 -6.65 4.50 30.85
C ASP A 327 -5.51 4.98 29.95
N LEU A 328 -5.34 4.31 28.82
CA LEU A 328 -4.39 4.69 27.78
C LEU A 328 -5.15 5.28 26.58
N TYR A 329 -4.91 6.54 26.27
CA TYR A 329 -5.19 7.05 24.93
C TYR A 329 -4.05 6.66 24.00
N ILE A 330 -4.38 6.08 22.85
CA ILE A 330 -3.40 5.71 21.81
C ILE A 330 -3.94 6.11 20.45
N THR A 331 -3.06 6.62 19.59
CA THR A 331 -3.39 7.00 18.23
C THR A 331 -2.27 6.61 17.27
N VAL A 332 -2.67 6.26 16.04
CA VAL A 332 -1.78 6.12 14.90
C VAL A 332 -2.22 7.08 13.79
N THR A 333 -1.25 7.73 13.17
CA THR A 333 -1.45 8.54 11.99
C THR A 333 -0.66 7.94 10.84
N LEU A 334 -1.35 7.39 9.85
CA LEU A 334 -0.77 6.99 8.56
C LEU A 334 -0.79 8.21 7.64
N THR A 335 0.37 8.67 7.20
CA THR A 335 0.47 9.93 6.44
C THR A 335 0.32 9.74 4.93
N SER A 336 0.56 8.54 4.43
CA SER A 336 0.56 8.29 2.99
C SER A 336 0.13 6.88 2.61
N LEU A 337 -1.06 6.45 3.06
CA LEU A 337 -1.60 5.12 2.80
C LEU A 337 -2.12 5.01 1.36
N GLU A 338 -1.42 4.25 0.52
CA GLU A 338 -1.72 4.09 -0.89
C GLU A 338 -2.45 2.77 -1.15
N ILE A 339 -3.76 2.84 -1.36
CA ILE A 339 -4.61 1.65 -1.49
C ILE A 339 -5.67 1.84 -2.57
N GLY A 340 -6.17 0.73 -3.08
CA GLY A 340 -7.36 0.66 -3.91
C GLY A 340 -8.12 -0.65 -3.71
N THR A 341 -9.40 -0.64 -4.04
CA THR A 341 -10.28 -1.83 -4.03
C THR A 341 -10.70 -2.26 -5.43
N VAL A 342 -10.23 -1.53 -6.45
CA VAL A 342 -10.31 -1.89 -7.87
C VAL A 342 -8.95 -1.73 -8.57
N GLY A 343 -8.73 -2.51 -9.63
CA GLY A 343 -7.53 -2.45 -10.46
C GLY A 343 -6.33 -3.19 -9.85
N GLY A 344 -5.24 -3.29 -10.62
CA GLY A 344 -4.02 -3.98 -10.18
C GLY A 344 -4.27 -5.45 -9.77
N GLY A 345 -3.77 -5.84 -8.60
CA GLY A 345 -3.91 -7.19 -8.05
C GLY A 345 -5.24 -7.46 -7.34
N THR A 346 -6.08 -6.45 -7.11
CA THR A 346 -7.32 -6.56 -6.31
C THR A 346 -8.35 -7.52 -6.90
N ARG A 347 -8.29 -7.78 -8.21
CA ARG A 347 -9.21 -8.68 -8.93
C ARG A 347 -8.78 -10.15 -8.91
N LEU A 348 -7.56 -10.44 -8.46
CA LEU A 348 -7.09 -11.83 -8.40
C LEU A 348 -7.97 -12.61 -7.42
N PRO A 349 -8.22 -13.91 -7.68
CA PRO A 349 -9.29 -14.66 -7.00
C PRO A 349 -9.17 -14.64 -5.48
N THR A 350 -7.97 -14.87 -4.94
CA THR A 350 -7.75 -14.82 -3.47
C THR A 350 -7.84 -13.40 -2.90
N GLN A 351 -7.42 -12.39 -3.67
CA GLN A 351 -7.36 -11.00 -3.23
C GLN A 351 -8.74 -10.35 -3.19
N ILE A 352 -9.61 -10.66 -4.15
CA ILE A 352 -10.99 -10.15 -4.15
C ILE A 352 -11.81 -10.78 -3.01
N GLU A 353 -11.59 -12.07 -2.70
CA GLU A 353 -12.17 -12.72 -1.52
C GLU A 353 -11.72 -12.03 -0.23
N ALA A 354 -10.43 -11.73 -0.08
CA ALA A 354 -9.90 -11.02 1.10
C ALA A 354 -10.52 -9.62 1.26
N LEU A 355 -10.66 -8.85 0.18
CA LEU A 355 -11.37 -7.56 0.20
C LEU A 355 -12.86 -7.74 0.56
N SER A 356 -13.48 -8.83 0.11
CA SER A 356 -14.89 -9.14 0.36
C SER A 356 -15.15 -9.51 1.82
N ILE A 357 -14.21 -10.17 2.51
CA ILE A 357 -14.29 -10.43 3.97
C ILE A 357 -14.47 -9.13 4.76
N MET A 358 -13.82 -8.05 4.33
CA MET A 358 -13.95 -6.71 4.93
C MET A 358 -15.14 -5.90 4.40
N GLY A 359 -15.88 -6.45 3.42
CA GLY A 359 -16.99 -5.76 2.76
C GLY A 359 -16.55 -4.52 1.98
N VAL A 360 -15.39 -4.60 1.31
CA VAL A 360 -14.80 -3.53 0.48
C VAL A 360 -14.37 -4.03 -0.91
N GLY A 361 -14.79 -5.23 -1.32
CA GLY A 361 -14.48 -5.77 -2.64
C GLY A 361 -15.11 -4.95 -3.78
N GLY A 362 -14.28 -4.50 -4.72
CA GLY A 362 -14.75 -3.74 -5.90
C GLY A 362 -14.99 -2.25 -5.64
N GLY A 363 -15.70 -1.61 -6.58
CA GLY A 363 -16.03 -0.19 -6.52
C GLY A 363 -17.11 0.13 -5.48
N GLY A 364 -16.97 1.25 -4.80
CA GLY A 364 -17.91 1.75 -3.81
C GLY A 364 -19.06 2.53 -4.45
N ASN A 365 -20.15 2.68 -3.70
CA ASN A 365 -21.25 3.57 -4.02
C ASN A 365 -21.51 4.52 -2.83
N PRO A 366 -21.26 5.84 -2.95
CA PRO A 366 -20.69 6.52 -4.13
C PRO A 366 -19.23 6.13 -4.40
N PRO A 367 -18.68 6.38 -5.60
CA PRO A 367 -17.29 6.07 -5.93
C PRO A 367 -16.29 6.61 -4.89
N GLY A 368 -15.31 5.79 -4.54
CA GLY A 368 -14.30 6.06 -3.52
C GLY A 368 -14.70 5.63 -2.11
N SER A 369 -15.96 5.24 -1.86
CA SER A 369 -16.40 4.86 -0.52
C SER A 369 -15.77 3.55 -0.02
N ASN A 370 -15.50 2.58 -0.91
CA ASN A 370 -14.88 1.32 -0.51
C ASN A 370 -13.40 1.53 -0.20
N ALA A 371 -12.66 2.30 -0.99
CA ALA A 371 -11.27 2.62 -0.69
C ALA A 371 -11.12 3.42 0.61
N LYS A 372 -12.05 4.34 0.91
CA LYS A 372 -12.08 5.08 2.18
C LYS A 372 -12.40 4.17 3.37
N LYS A 373 -13.43 3.33 3.26
CA LYS A 373 -13.75 2.30 4.25
C LYS A 373 -12.56 1.38 4.52
N PHE A 374 -11.88 0.95 3.46
CA PHE A 374 -10.69 0.11 3.56
C PHE A 374 -9.54 0.82 4.29
N ALA A 375 -9.35 2.12 4.04
CA ALA A 375 -8.35 2.94 4.72
C ALA A 375 -8.56 2.98 6.25
N GLU A 376 -9.81 3.16 6.68
CA GLU A 376 -10.19 3.18 8.10
C GLU A 376 -9.98 1.82 8.79
N ILE A 377 -10.33 0.73 8.09
CA ILE A 377 -10.10 -0.64 8.58
C ILE A 377 -8.60 -0.91 8.73
N ILE A 378 -7.78 -0.55 7.73
CA ILE A 378 -6.31 -0.71 7.81
C ILE A 378 -5.74 0.07 8.99
N ALA A 379 -6.12 1.35 9.15
CA ALA A 379 -5.60 2.18 10.24
C ALA A 379 -5.94 1.60 11.62
N SER A 380 -7.13 1.00 11.77
CA SER A 380 -7.58 0.33 12.99
C SER A 380 -6.81 -0.98 13.24
N ALA A 381 -6.50 -1.75 12.19
CA ALA A 381 -5.67 -2.95 12.29
C ALA A 381 -4.22 -2.61 12.67
N VAL A 382 -3.67 -1.51 12.12
CA VAL A 382 -2.35 -0.98 12.48
C VAL A 382 -2.33 -0.55 13.95
N LEU A 383 -3.34 0.20 14.41
CA LEU A 383 -3.48 0.61 15.81
C LEU A 383 -3.52 -0.60 16.75
N SER A 384 -4.27 -1.64 16.37
CA SER A 384 -4.35 -2.90 17.11
C SER A 384 -2.98 -3.54 17.30
N ALA A 385 -2.21 -3.64 16.21
CA ALA A 385 -0.91 -4.25 16.24
C ALA A 385 0.11 -3.43 17.05
N GLU A 386 0.09 -2.09 16.92
CA GLU A 386 0.95 -1.21 17.72
C GLU A 386 0.67 -1.36 19.21
N LEU A 387 -0.60 -1.30 19.60
CA LEU A 387 -1.01 -1.44 21.00
C LEU A 387 -0.44 -2.74 21.59
N ASN A 388 -0.61 -3.85 20.89
CA ASN A 388 -0.13 -5.14 21.37
C ASN A 388 1.40 -5.22 21.39
N LEU A 389 2.10 -4.70 20.38
CA LEU A 389 3.57 -4.75 20.36
C LEU A 389 4.18 -3.86 21.45
N LEU A 390 3.66 -2.65 21.66
CA LEU A 390 4.11 -1.76 22.74
C LEU A 390 3.86 -2.39 24.12
N SER A 391 2.71 -3.04 24.30
CA SER A 391 2.40 -3.84 25.50
C SER A 391 3.39 -4.99 25.71
N ALA A 392 3.65 -5.80 24.68
CA ALA A 392 4.57 -6.92 24.77
C ALA A 392 6.02 -6.48 25.07
N LEU A 393 6.44 -5.32 24.54
CA LEU A 393 7.72 -4.69 24.87
C LEU A 393 7.76 -4.21 26.31
N ALA A 394 6.71 -3.52 26.77
CA ALA A 394 6.56 -3.10 28.17
C ALA A 394 6.65 -4.28 29.15
N ASN A 395 6.18 -5.47 28.73
CA ASN A 395 6.22 -6.69 29.54
C ASN A 395 7.50 -7.53 29.37
N LYS A 396 8.40 -7.14 28.46
CA LYS A 396 9.61 -7.93 28.10
C LYS A 396 9.25 -9.35 27.62
N GLU A 397 8.22 -9.45 26.77
CA GLU A 397 7.65 -10.72 26.29
C GLU A 397 8.01 -11.05 24.84
N LEU A 398 8.52 -10.09 24.07
CA LEU A 398 8.74 -10.23 22.62
C LEU A 398 9.52 -11.50 22.25
N GLY A 399 10.70 -11.72 22.87
CA GLY A 399 11.52 -12.89 22.57
C GLY A 399 10.88 -14.23 22.92
N ARG A 400 10.02 -14.27 23.96
CA ARG A 400 9.29 -15.48 24.35
C ARG A 400 8.18 -15.81 23.35
N ALA A 401 7.44 -14.79 22.90
CA ALA A 401 6.38 -14.95 21.91
C ALA A 401 6.92 -15.46 20.55
N HIS A 402 8.02 -14.87 20.05
CA HIS A 402 8.65 -15.33 18.81
C HIS A 402 9.18 -16.77 18.90
N LYS A 403 9.71 -17.18 20.06
CA LYS A 403 10.18 -18.56 20.26
C LYS A 403 9.02 -19.56 20.24
N ALA A 404 7.92 -19.25 20.92
CA ALA A 404 6.77 -20.16 21.02
C ALA A 404 5.99 -20.31 19.70
N LEU A 405 5.88 -19.24 18.91
CA LEU A 405 5.01 -19.21 17.73
C LEU A 405 5.76 -19.20 16.39
N GLY A 406 7.01 -18.74 16.36
CA GLY A 406 7.81 -18.63 15.13
C GLY A 406 8.90 -19.68 14.96
N ARG A 407 9.22 -20.47 16.00
CA ARG A 407 10.34 -21.44 15.98
C ARG A 407 9.98 -22.86 16.37
N ASN A 408 8.69 -23.21 16.46
CA ASN A 408 8.26 -24.60 16.65
C ASN A 408 8.43 -25.40 15.35
N ILE A 409 9.67 -25.55 14.89
CA ILE A 409 10.06 -26.63 14.00
C ILE A 409 10.10 -27.87 14.89
N LYS A 410 9.07 -28.71 14.84
CA LYS A 410 9.22 -30.10 15.28
C LYS A 410 10.24 -30.72 14.33
N THR A 411 11.48 -30.86 14.79
CA THR A 411 12.50 -31.69 14.14
C THR A 411 12.04 -33.12 14.07
#